data_AF-A0A355V334-F1
#
_entry.id   AF-A0A355V334-F1
#
_cell.length_a   1.000
_cell.length_b   1.000
_cell.length_c   1.000
_cell.angle_alpha   90.00
_cell.angle_beta   90.00
_cell.angle_gamma   90.00
#
_symmetry.space_group_name_H-M   'P 1'
#
loop_
_entity.id
_entity.type
_entity.pdbx_description
1 polymer ?
#
loop_
_entity_poly.entity_id
_entity_poly.type
_entity_poly.pdbx_seq_one_letter_code
_entity_poly.pdbx_strand_id
1 'polypeptide(L)'
;MYSLEQIREDLRDIRYYYAHKDVFDKNEVSVGVNVVKRKVEKYNAVIVFAPPRFYDLYVGLYVDGYAPSAYAMKCGYATNYIYKVNNELQSFFQKNLKED
;
A
#
# COMPACT_ATOMS: atom_id res chain seq x y z
N MET A 1 9.79 12.98 10.00
CA MET A 1 9.17 12.84 8.67
C MET A 1 9.50 11.44 8.14
N TYR A 2 8.52 10.69 7.62
CA TYR A 2 8.76 9.33 7.13
C TYR A 2 9.92 9.27 6.11
N SER A 3 10.84 8.33 6.28
CA SER A 3 11.85 8.02 5.28
C SER A 3 11.24 7.18 4.15
N LEU A 4 11.82 7.23 2.94
CA LEU A 4 11.36 6.36 1.84
C LEU A 4 11.52 4.87 2.18
N GLU A 5 12.49 4.53 3.02
CA GLU A 5 12.66 3.16 3.51
C GLU A 5 11.49 2.74 4.40
N GLN A 6 11.09 3.59 5.36
CA GLN A 6 9.91 3.34 6.19
C GLN A 6 8.64 3.20 5.35
N ILE A 7 8.44 4.07 4.35
CA ILE A 7 7.30 3.96 3.42
C ILE A 7 7.30 2.60 2.70
N ARG A 8 8.46 2.12 2.25
CA ARG A 8 8.55 0.83 1.55
C ARG A 8 8.26 -0.34 2.48
N GLU A 9 8.77 -0.33 3.71
CA GLU A 9 8.47 -1.38 4.69
C GLU A 9 6.98 -1.39 5.06
N ASP A 10 6.39 -0.23 5.34
CA ASP A 10 4.96 -0.12 5.63
C ASP A 10 4.10 -0.62 4.46
N LEU A 11 4.48 -0.31 3.21
CA LEU A 11 3.77 -0.82 2.03
C LEU A 11 3.89 -2.34 1.88
N ARG A 12 4.99 -2.96 2.32
CA ARG A 12 5.11 -4.43 2.38
C ARG A 12 4.22 -5.01 3.46
N ASP A 13 4.17 -4.39 4.63
CA ASP A 13 3.29 -4.79 5.73
C ASP A 13 1.81 -4.69 5.31
N ILE A 14 1.42 -3.60 4.64
CA ILE A 14 0.08 -3.40 4.11
C ILE A 14 -0.28 -4.51 3.11
N ARG A 15 0.63 -4.81 2.18
CA ARG A 15 0.42 -5.92 1.23
C ARG A 15 0.25 -7.25 1.94
N TYR A 16 1.06 -7.50 2.97
CA TYR A 16 0.96 -8.71 3.77
C TYR A 16 -0.37 -8.78 4.53
N TYR A 17 -0.82 -7.66 5.10
CA TYR A 17 -2.11 -7.55 5.77
C TYR A 17 -3.25 -7.94 4.83
N TYR A 18 -3.34 -7.34 3.64
CA TYR A 18 -4.44 -7.67 2.72
C TYR A 18 -4.37 -9.11 2.21
N ALA A 19 -3.16 -9.64 1.95
CA ALA A 19 -2.99 -11.04 1.56
C ALA A 19 -3.44 -12.04 2.64
N HIS A 20 -3.45 -11.64 3.91
CA HIS A 20 -3.81 -12.49 5.06
C HIS A 20 -4.90 -11.86 5.92
N LYS A 21 -5.77 -11.04 5.32
CA LYS A 21 -6.72 -10.20 6.06
C LYS A 21 -7.57 -11.00 7.05
N ASP A 22 -8.01 -12.19 6.62
CA ASP A 22 -8.73 -13.14 7.45
C ASP A 22 -8.01 -13.52 8.74
N VAL A 23 -6.68 -13.68 8.71
CA VAL A 23 -5.88 -14.04 9.89
C VAL A 23 -5.89 -12.89 10.88
N PHE A 24 -5.66 -11.67 10.41
CA PHE A 24 -5.66 -10.49 11.27
C PHE A 24 -7.05 -10.26 11.86
N ASP A 25 -8.09 -10.23 11.03
CA ASP A 25 -9.45 -9.91 11.45
C ASP A 25 -10.03 -10.94 12.42
N LYS A 26 -9.80 -12.25 12.19
CA LYS A 26 -10.35 -13.31 13.06
C LYS A 26 -9.69 -13.35 14.44
N ASN A 27 -8.43 -12.91 14.54
CA ASN A 27 -7.66 -13.02 15.77
C ASN A 27 -7.61 -11.72 16.59
N GLU A 28 -8.30 -10.65 16.18
CA GLU A 28 -8.35 -9.38 16.93
C GLU A 28 -8.91 -9.58 18.35
N VAL A 29 -9.87 -10.48 18.51
CA VAL A 29 -10.48 -10.78 19.82
C VAL A 29 -9.54 -11.61 20.71
N SER A 30 -8.75 -12.49 20.10
CA SER A 30 -7.91 -13.45 20.84
C SER A 30 -6.55 -12.89 21.25
N VAL A 31 -5.89 -12.16 20.34
CA VAL A 31 -4.51 -11.65 20.53
C VAL A 31 -4.48 -10.13 20.62
N GLY A 32 -5.57 -9.46 20.28
CA GLY A 32 -5.65 -8.01 20.14
C GLY A 32 -5.43 -7.55 18.69
N VAL A 33 -5.72 -6.28 18.45
CA VAL A 33 -5.55 -5.65 17.13
C VAL A 33 -4.06 -5.46 16.82
N ASN A 34 -3.58 -6.08 15.74
CA ASN A 34 -2.19 -5.90 15.30
C ASN A 34 -1.94 -4.45 14.83
N VAL A 35 -0.75 -3.91 15.14
CA VAL A 35 -0.34 -2.55 14.76
C VAL A 35 -0.42 -2.27 13.26
N VAL A 36 -0.31 -3.30 12.41
CA VAL A 36 -0.43 -3.16 10.95
C VAL A 36 -1.79 -2.58 10.54
N LYS A 37 -2.87 -2.85 11.29
CA LYS A 37 -4.20 -2.30 10.98
C LYS A 37 -4.21 -0.76 11.05
N ARG A 38 -3.53 -0.19 12.04
CA ARG A 38 -3.35 1.28 12.14
C ARG A 38 -2.54 1.83 10.98
N LYS A 39 -1.50 1.11 10.53
CA LYS A 39 -0.74 1.49 9.33
C LYS A 39 -1.65 1.50 8.10
N VAL A 40 -2.41 0.44 7.88
CA VAL A 40 -3.36 0.34 6.76
C VAL A 40 -4.36 1.50 6.77
N GLU A 41 -4.96 1.80 7.92
CA GLU A 41 -5.90 2.92 8.07
C GLU A 41 -5.25 4.27 7.73
N LYS A 42 -4.02 4.50 8.19
CA LYS A 42 -3.26 5.73 7.92
C LYS A 42 -2.96 5.92 6.43
N TYR A 43 -2.53 4.87 5.74
CA TYR A 43 -2.24 4.95 4.30
C TYR A 43 -3.52 5.04 3.47
N ASN A 44 -4.58 4.32 3.86
CA ASN A 44 -5.89 4.41 3.24
C ASN A 44 -6.47 5.83 3.35
N ALA A 45 -6.33 6.48 4.51
CA ALA A 45 -6.80 7.86 4.71
C ALA A 45 -6.09 8.89 3.81
N VAL A 46 -4.85 8.61 3.39
CA VAL A 46 -4.10 9.48 2.48
C VAL A 46 -4.40 9.16 1.01
N ILE A 47 -4.48 7.87 0.64
CA ILE A 47 -4.63 7.46 -0.76
C ILE A 47 -5.99 7.83 -1.35
N VAL A 48 -7.05 7.94 -0.53
CA VAL A 48 -8.40 8.32 -1.00
C VAL A 48 -8.45 9.73 -1.62
N PHE A 49 -7.48 10.59 -1.32
CA PHE A 49 -7.36 11.94 -1.89
C PHE A 49 -6.29 12.04 -3.00
N ALA A 50 -5.67 10.93 -3.38
CA ALA A 50 -4.61 10.91 -4.38
C ALA A 50 -5.19 11.07 -5.81
N PRO A 51 -4.35 11.47 -6.79
CA PRO A 51 -4.71 11.35 -8.19
C PRO A 51 -5.15 9.93 -8.56
N PRO A 52 -6.12 9.74 -9.48
CA PRO A 52 -6.69 8.42 -9.78
C PRO A 52 -5.66 7.32 -10.08
N ARG A 53 -4.58 7.66 -10.79
CA ARG A 53 -3.49 6.71 -11.12
C ARG A 53 -2.77 6.14 -9.90
N PHE A 54 -2.69 6.91 -8.81
CA PHE A 54 -2.05 6.47 -7.57
C PHE A 54 -2.99 5.58 -6.76
N TYR A 55 -4.28 5.95 -6.72
CA TYR A 55 -5.30 5.13 -6.09
C TYR A 55 -5.40 3.74 -6.75
N ASP A 56 -5.55 3.72 -8.07
CA ASP A 56 -5.65 2.49 -8.86
C ASP A 56 -4.40 1.61 -8.67
N LEU A 57 -3.20 2.20 -8.78
CA LEU A 57 -1.95 1.47 -8.57
C LEU A 57 -1.83 0.91 -7.15
N TYR A 58 -2.23 1.68 -6.14
CA TYR A 58 -2.16 1.24 -4.74
C TYR A 58 -3.07 0.03 -4.51
N VAL A 59 -4.30 0.08 -5.02
CA VAL A 59 -5.24 -1.04 -4.97
C VAL A 59 -4.63 -2.25 -5.66
N GLY A 60 -4.17 -2.12 -6.90
CA GLY A 60 -3.61 -3.24 -7.64
C GLY A 60 -2.39 -3.90 -6.97
N LEU A 61 -1.41 -3.12 -6.54
CA LEU A 61 -0.16 -3.68 -6.02
C LEU A 61 -0.26 -4.12 -4.56
N TYR A 62 -0.96 -3.36 -3.72
CA TYR A 62 -0.92 -3.51 -2.26
C TYR A 62 -2.21 -4.09 -1.67
N VAL A 63 -3.38 -3.83 -2.27
CA VAL A 63 -4.66 -4.41 -1.79
C VAL A 63 -4.92 -5.75 -2.46
N ASP A 64 -4.90 -5.78 -3.79
CA ASP A 64 -5.12 -6.99 -4.59
C ASP A 64 -3.86 -7.88 -4.65
N GLY A 65 -2.70 -7.34 -4.25
CA GLY A 65 -1.46 -8.10 -4.11
C GLY A 65 -0.78 -8.48 -5.43
N TYR A 66 -1.13 -7.87 -6.57
CA TYR A 66 -0.49 -8.16 -7.85
C TYR A 66 1.02 -7.86 -7.82
N ALA A 67 1.80 -8.69 -8.52
CA ALA A 67 3.17 -8.32 -8.87
C ALA A 67 3.14 -7.16 -9.89
N PRO A 68 4.14 -6.24 -9.87
CA PRO A 68 4.18 -5.12 -10.81
C PRO A 68 4.07 -5.52 -12.29
N SER A 69 4.69 -6.62 -12.70
CA SER A 69 4.60 -7.14 -14.07
C SER A 69 3.22 -7.69 -14.44
N ALA A 70 2.58 -8.41 -13.50
CA ALA A 70 1.23 -8.92 -13.70
C ALA A 70 0.21 -7.77 -13.77
N TYR A 71 0.36 -6.76 -12.92
CA TYR A 71 -0.48 -5.55 -12.96
C TYR A 71 -0.27 -4.77 -14.26
N ALA A 72 0.98 -4.58 -14.69
CA ALA A 72 1.30 -3.93 -15.95
C ALA A 72 0.61 -4.63 -17.13
N MET A 73 0.71 -5.95 -17.21
CA MET A 73 0.06 -6.75 -18.24
C MET A 73 -1.47 -6.61 -18.20
N LYS A 74 -2.08 -6.70 -17.01
CA LYS A 74 -3.54 -6.52 -16.81
C LYS A 74 -4.02 -5.17 -17.32
N CYS A 75 -3.26 -4.12 -17.09
CA CYS A 75 -3.62 -2.74 -17.45
C CYS A 75 -3.12 -2.30 -18.84
N GLY A 76 -2.40 -3.14 -19.57
CA GLY A 76 -1.83 -2.79 -20.88
C GLY A 76 -0.67 -1.80 -20.82
N TYR A 77 0.06 -1.75 -19.71
CA TYR A 77 1.24 -0.89 -19.53
C TYR A 77 2.55 -1.68 -19.60
N ALA A 78 3.65 -0.97 -19.88
CA ALA A 78 4.98 -1.50 -19.67
C ALA A 78 5.30 -1.62 -18.17
N THR A 79 5.96 -2.70 -17.75
CA THR A 79 6.35 -2.89 -16.34
C THR A 79 7.20 -1.73 -15.78
N ASN A 80 8.09 -1.16 -16.59
CA ASN A 80 8.90 0.00 -16.19
C ASN A 80 8.06 1.24 -15.90
N TYR A 81 6.93 1.41 -16.57
CA TYR A 81 5.98 2.48 -16.26
C TYR A 81 5.37 2.27 -14.87
N ILE A 82 4.93 1.04 -14.55
CA ILE A 82 4.41 0.69 -13.22
C ILE A 82 5.45 0.94 -12.14
N TYR A 83 6.72 0.55 -12.33
CA TYR A 83 7.79 0.85 -11.38
C TYR A 83 7.99 2.36 -11.17
N LYS A 84 7.97 3.14 -12.26
CA LYS A 84 8.08 4.60 -12.18
C LYS A 84 6.93 5.20 -11.37
N VAL A 85 5.68 4.85 -11.69
CA VAL A 85 4.51 5.38 -10.97
C VAL A 85 4.51 4.91 -9.51
N ASN A 86 5.01 3.70 -9.21
CA ASN A 86 5.14 3.23 -7.84
C ASN A 86 6.17 4.02 -7.02
N ASN A 87 7.27 4.45 -7.64
CA ASN A 87 8.23 5.35 -6.99
C ASN A 87 7.61 6.73 -6.72
N GLU A 88 6.84 7.27 -7.68
CA GLU A 88 6.10 8.52 -7.48
C GLU A 88 5.05 8.39 -6.35
N LEU A 89 4.38 7.24 -6.26
CA LEU A 89 3.43 6.91 -5.21
C LEU A 89 4.11 6.87 -3.82
N GLN A 90 5.30 6.28 -3.72
CA GLN A 90 6.09 6.29 -2.48
C GLN A 90 6.46 7.71 -2.04
N SER A 91 6.89 8.56 -2.99
CA SER A 91 7.16 9.98 -2.70
C SER A 91 5.89 10.75 -2.32
N PHE A 92 4.74 10.42 -2.92
CA PHE A 92 3.45 10.98 -2.52
C PHE A 92 3.11 10.64 -1.07
N PHE A 93 3.27 9.38 -0.65
CA PHE A 93 3.06 9.01 0.75
C PHE A 93 4.03 9.71 1.69
N GLN A 94 5.32 9.75 1.36
CA GLN A 94 6.32 10.46 2.15
C GLN A 94 5.94 11.93 2.39
N LYS A 95 5.41 12.62 1.37
CA LYS A 95 5.02 14.04 1.46
C LYS A 95 3.76 14.27 2.29
N ASN A 96 2.81 13.34 2.26
CA ASN A 96 1.47 13.53 2.83
C ASN A 96 1.26 12.84 4.17
N LEU A 97 2.13 11.91 4.56
CA LEU A 97 2.11 11.30 5.88
C LEU A 97 2.86 12.16 6.90
N LYS A 98 2.22 12.42 8.03
CA LYS A 98 2.84 13.06 9.20
C LYS A 98 3.28 11.99 10.18
N GLU A 99 4.45 12.18 10.79
CA GLU A 99 4.79 11.42 12.01
C GLU A 99 3.86 11.87 13.14
N ASP A 100 3.44 10.91 13.95
CA ASP A 100 2.57 11.14 15.11
C ASP A 100 3.39 11.65 16.30
#